data_AF-A0A3A8YRS1-F1
#
_entry.id   AF-A0A3A8YRS1-F1
#
_cell.length_a   1.000
_cell.length_b   1.000
_cell.length_c   1.000
_cell.angle_alpha   90.00
_cell.angle_beta   90.00
_cell.angle_gamma   90.00
#
_symmetry.space_group_name_H-M   'P 1'
#
loop_
_entity.id
_entity.type
_entity.pdbx_description
1 polymer ?
#
loop_
_entity_poly.entity_id
_entity_poly.type
_entity_poly.pdbx_seq_one_letter_code
_entity_poly.pdbx_strand_id
1 'polypeptide(L)'
;MKCLLRYQWVKLPRNQMPIGKGVMGAWARLASRAAFRNGQARYYKYINQVTIGSWAGGIVGLKSILGIKNRNRALETMDRLAQLGYIDYELDPKTKKLTYHIKDWVVQCSGEPCMGAEAVYATQGYGFLCLPRNVTQRLAEAHYHFDESDAWLDLWCHTVWQEPGNAFSHMAPAVQFGKYGAVLTLETLGHRWGWEKTKVWRFFKKHADAFPLQKLPGSFGCLIFNAAYPTGVSISLPESAQVKRILEEIRIWGRNTHIKSDCDHERVNRWIAWYSRKVIPQIPPAQTVPAAEHQRVAVSAPLITRAYFSPCRHCKSFKEDCQGIEGTSRVKFGLLPRAGPKTGPPTDIGGIEYGTFEGSPLW
;
A
#
# COMPACT_ATOMS: atom_id res chain seq x y z
N MET A 1 9.83 4.72 18.56
CA MET A 1 8.58 4.79 17.76
C MET A 1 7.66 3.63 18.12
N LYS A 2 6.42 3.84 18.61
CA LYS A 2 5.52 2.72 19.04
C LYS A 2 4.25 2.49 18.20
N CYS A 3 3.79 3.43 17.36
CA CYS A 3 2.60 3.20 16.50
C CYS A 3 2.90 2.24 15.33
N LEU A 4 4.14 2.25 14.83
CA LEU A 4 4.63 1.30 13.82
C LEU A 4 4.70 -0.16 14.30
N LEU A 5 4.52 -0.43 15.61
CA LEU A 5 4.71 -1.77 16.18
C LEU A 5 3.45 -2.65 16.14
N ARG A 6 2.26 -2.08 15.92
CA ARG A 6 1.00 -2.85 15.94
C ARG A 6 0.70 -3.53 14.60
N TYR A 7 1.10 -2.91 13.49
CA TYR A 7 0.95 -3.42 12.13
C TYR A 7 2.26 -3.18 11.41
N GLN A 8 2.87 -4.23 10.87
CA GLN A 8 4.18 -4.12 10.22
C GLN A 8 4.08 -3.46 8.83
N TRP A 9 2.91 -3.50 8.19
CA TRP A 9 2.68 -3.04 6.83
C TRP A 9 1.25 -2.48 6.61
N VAL A 10 1.03 -1.87 5.45
CA VAL A 10 -0.26 -1.36 4.96
C VAL A 10 -0.51 -1.79 3.51
N LYS A 11 -1.77 -1.76 3.06
CA LYS A 11 -2.11 -1.98 1.64
C LYS A 11 -1.96 -0.69 0.86
N LEU A 12 -1.31 -0.73 -0.30
CA LEU A 12 -1.26 0.33 -1.31
C LEU A 12 -1.86 -0.21 -2.62
N PRO A 13 -3.07 0.22 -3.03
CA PRO A 13 -3.67 -0.21 -4.30
C PRO A 13 -2.77 0.12 -5.50
N ARG A 14 -2.60 -0.81 -6.45
CA ARG A 14 -1.65 -0.63 -7.58
C ARG A 14 -2.08 0.44 -8.58
N ASN A 15 -3.35 0.83 -8.56
CA ASN A 15 -3.92 1.96 -9.30
C ASN A 15 -3.73 3.32 -8.60
N GLN A 16 -3.38 3.35 -7.31
CA GLN A 16 -3.16 4.57 -6.51
C GLN A 16 -1.66 4.81 -6.23
N MET A 17 -0.79 4.41 -7.16
CA MET A 17 0.66 4.64 -7.02
C MET A 17 0.99 6.14 -7.07
N PRO A 18 1.91 6.64 -6.23
CA PRO A 18 2.20 8.06 -6.15
C PRO A 18 2.78 8.62 -7.45
N ILE A 19 2.19 9.73 -7.87
CA ILE A 19 2.65 10.54 -9.00
C ILE A 19 3.75 11.50 -8.52
N GLY A 20 4.70 11.80 -9.40
CA GLY A 20 5.80 12.73 -9.12
C GLY A 20 7.17 12.06 -9.11
N LYS A 21 8.16 12.81 -8.61
CA LYS A 21 9.55 12.37 -8.40
C LYS A 21 9.71 11.79 -6.99
N GLY A 22 10.79 11.07 -6.76
CA GLY A 22 11.21 10.54 -5.46
C GLY A 22 11.65 9.09 -5.49
N VAL A 23 12.51 8.75 -4.52
CA VAL A 23 13.10 7.42 -4.36
C VAL A 23 12.01 6.40 -4.05
N MET A 24 11.06 6.75 -3.18
CA MET A 24 9.97 5.88 -2.76
C MET A 24 8.96 5.66 -3.88
N GLY A 25 8.69 6.65 -4.72
CA GLY A 25 7.86 6.47 -5.92
C GLY A 25 8.49 5.50 -6.92
N ALA A 26 9.81 5.55 -7.10
CA ALA A 26 10.55 4.58 -7.91
C ALA A 26 10.53 3.18 -7.26
N TRP A 27 10.84 3.07 -5.97
CA TRP A 27 10.79 1.83 -5.20
C TRP A 27 9.42 1.17 -5.27
N ALA A 28 8.34 1.93 -5.05
CA ALA A 28 6.97 1.41 -5.07
C ALA A 28 6.61 0.87 -6.46
N ARG A 29 7.08 1.49 -7.54
CA ARG A 29 6.91 0.96 -8.91
C ARG A 29 7.68 -0.36 -9.11
N LEU A 30 8.93 -0.46 -8.65
CA LEU A 30 9.70 -1.72 -8.72
C LEU A 30 9.04 -2.83 -7.89
N ALA A 31 8.70 -2.56 -6.63
CA ALA A 31 7.97 -3.49 -5.77
C ALA A 31 6.58 -3.83 -6.35
N SER A 32 5.95 -2.91 -7.10
CA SER A 32 4.68 -3.20 -7.79
C SER A 32 4.80 -4.21 -8.95
N ARG A 33 6.03 -4.55 -9.36
CA ARG A 33 6.33 -5.44 -10.48
C ARG A 33 7.21 -6.63 -10.12
N ALA A 34 7.72 -6.68 -8.89
CA ALA A 34 8.37 -7.84 -8.34
C ALA A 34 7.42 -9.05 -8.28
N ALA A 35 8.01 -10.23 -8.32
CA ALA A 35 7.35 -11.52 -8.20
C ALA A 35 6.72 -11.65 -6.81
N PHE A 36 5.46 -12.07 -6.78
CA PHE A 36 4.74 -12.27 -5.52
C PHE A 36 4.79 -13.72 -5.03
N ARG A 37 5.44 -14.61 -5.79
CA ARG A 37 5.67 -16.02 -5.48
C ARG A 37 6.92 -16.51 -6.18
N ASN A 38 7.43 -17.67 -5.77
CA ASN A 38 8.54 -18.30 -6.48
C ASN A 38 8.01 -18.93 -7.78
N GLY A 39 8.82 -18.91 -8.85
CA GLY A 39 8.45 -19.56 -10.11
C GLY A 39 9.32 -19.13 -11.28
N GLN A 40 8.77 -19.22 -12.49
CA GLN A 40 9.49 -18.96 -13.74
C GLN A 40 8.90 -17.78 -14.50
N ALA A 41 9.76 -16.81 -14.84
CA ALA A 41 9.42 -15.64 -15.64
C ALA A 41 10.09 -15.72 -17.02
N ARG A 42 9.27 -15.82 -18.07
CA ARG A 42 9.75 -15.75 -19.45
C ARG A 42 10.02 -14.29 -19.85
N TYR A 43 11.24 -14.00 -20.28
CA TYR A 43 11.61 -12.72 -20.88
C TYR A 43 12.33 -12.97 -22.21
N TYR A 44 11.73 -12.49 -23.31
CA TYR A 44 12.19 -12.80 -24.67
C TYR A 44 12.27 -14.34 -24.87
N LYS A 45 13.42 -14.85 -25.32
CA LYS A 45 13.69 -16.29 -25.50
C LYS A 45 14.17 -16.99 -24.22
N TYR A 46 14.34 -16.28 -23.10
CA TYR A 46 14.91 -16.81 -21.87
C TYR A 46 13.84 -17.10 -20.80
N ILE A 47 13.99 -18.23 -20.12
CA ILE A 47 13.25 -18.56 -18.91
C ILE A 47 14.13 -18.19 -17.71
N ASN A 48 13.60 -17.38 -16.80
CA ASN A 48 14.31 -16.92 -15.61
C ASN A 48 13.64 -17.52 -14.38
N GLN A 49 14.40 -18.23 -13.55
CA GLN A 49 13.96 -18.49 -12.18
C GLN A 49 13.87 -17.15 -11.45
N VAL A 50 12.75 -16.93 -10.76
CA VAL A 50 12.50 -15.74 -9.96
C VAL A 50 11.97 -16.13 -8.59
N THR A 51 12.49 -15.48 -7.57
CA THR A 51 12.07 -15.63 -6.18
C THR A 51 11.09 -14.53 -5.77
N ILE A 52 10.34 -14.76 -4.70
CA ILE A 52 9.53 -13.74 -4.01
C ILE A 52 10.32 -12.43 -3.85
N GLY A 53 9.70 -11.30 -4.18
CA GLY A 53 10.32 -9.97 -4.09
C GLY A 53 11.36 -9.67 -5.16
N SER A 54 11.63 -10.57 -6.11
CA SER A 54 12.58 -10.35 -7.22
C SER A 54 11.90 -10.01 -8.55
N TRP A 55 12.65 -9.45 -9.49
CA TRP A 55 12.25 -9.29 -10.88
C TRP A 55 13.43 -9.57 -11.80
N ALA A 56 13.14 -10.13 -12.97
CA ALA A 56 14.09 -10.39 -14.04
C ALA A 56 13.53 -9.91 -15.39
N GLY A 57 14.34 -9.15 -16.13
CA GLY A 57 14.00 -8.68 -17.47
C GLY A 57 15.16 -7.93 -18.12
N GLY A 58 14.86 -6.99 -19.02
CA GLY A 58 15.86 -6.15 -19.68
C GLY A 58 15.65 -4.66 -19.41
N ILE A 59 16.61 -3.83 -19.83
CA ILE A 59 16.60 -2.38 -19.60
C ILE A 59 15.33 -1.67 -20.13
N VAL A 60 14.70 -2.18 -21.18
CA VAL A 60 13.41 -1.66 -21.70
C VAL A 60 12.28 -1.89 -20.69
N GLY A 61 12.26 -3.06 -20.05
CA GLY A 61 11.33 -3.38 -18.97
C GLY A 61 11.52 -2.46 -17.78
N LEU A 62 12.76 -2.33 -17.27
CA LEU A 62 13.07 -1.42 -16.16
C LEU A 62 12.60 0.02 -16.44
N LYS A 63 12.91 0.55 -17.63
CA LYS A 63 12.47 1.88 -18.06
C LYS A 63 10.95 2.04 -18.07
N SER A 64 10.22 1.02 -18.52
CA SER A 64 8.75 0.99 -18.50
C SER A 64 8.21 1.00 -17.06
N ILE A 65 8.77 0.18 -16.17
CA ILE A 65 8.38 0.10 -14.75
C ILE A 65 8.59 1.45 -14.05
N LEU A 66 9.76 2.06 -14.23
CA LEU A 66 10.09 3.35 -13.61
C LEU A 66 9.38 4.55 -14.28
N GLY A 67 8.90 4.40 -15.52
CA GLY A 67 8.37 5.50 -16.33
C GLY A 67 9.47 6.44 -16.89
N ILE A 68 10.69 5.94 -17.08
CA ILE A 68 11.87 6.75 -17.43
C ILE A 68 12.31 6.48 -18.88
N LYS A 69 12.31 7.53 -19.73
CA LYS A 69 12.71 7.41 -21.15
C LYS A 69 14.21 7.26 -21.39
N ASN A 70 15.07 7.71 -20.48
CA ASN A 70 16.54 7.67 -20.62
C ASN A 70 17.13 6.45 -19.89
N ARG A 71 18.11 5.76 -20.50
CA ARG A 71 18.77 4.56 -19.91
C ARG A 71 19.58 4.91 -18.66
N ASN A 72 20.42 5.93 -18.73
CA ASN A 72 21.35 6.29 -17.66
C ASN A 72 20.58 6.71 -16.42
N ARG A 73 19.57 7.58 -16.57
CA ARG A 73 18.65 7.95 -15.47
C ARG A 73 17.92 6.77 -14.83
N ALA A 74 17.59 5.73 -15.60
CA ALA A 74 16.98 4.53 -15.04
C ALA A 74 17.99 3.73 -14.19
N LEU A 75 19.26 3.66 -14.61
CA LEU A 75 20.34 3.03 -13.84
C LEU A 75 20.72 3.87 -12.61
N GLU A 76 20.91 5.19 -12.76
CA GLU A 76 21.12 6.14 -11.65
C GLU A 76 20.04 6.01 -10.55
N THR A 77 18.79 5.74 -10.94
CA THR A 77 17.69 5.49 -10.00
C THR A 77 17.87 4.16 -9.25
N MET A 78 18.34 3.11 -9.93
CA MET A 78 18.66 1.81 -9.32
C MET A 78 19.87 1.92 -8.39
N ASP A 79 20.95 2.57 -8.83
CA ASP A 79 22.14 2.89 -8.02
C ASP A 79 21.71 3.61 -6.73
N ARG A 80 20.87 4.64 -6.84
CA ARG A 80 20.39 5.40 -5.68
C ARG A 80 19.53 4.57 -4.73
N LEU A 81 18.69 3.68 -5.25
CA LEU A 81 17.88 2.76 -4.45
C LEU A 81 18.73 1.70 -3.73
N ALA A 82 19.79 1.19 -4.38
CA ALA A 82 20.73 0.25 -3.79
C ALA A 82 21.59 0.92 -2.70
N GLN A 83 22.11 2.12 -2.96
CA GLN A 83 22.85 2.95 -1.98
C GLN A 83 22.01 3.23 -0.73
N LEU A 84 20.71 3.50 -0.90
CA LEU A 84 19.76 3.72 0.20
C LEU A 84 19.21 2.41 0.80
N GLY A 85 19.77 1.25 0.44
CA GLY A 85 19.46 -0.04 1.07
C GLY A 85 18.05 -0.59 0.77
N TYR A 86 17.38 -0.11 -0.27
CA TYR A 86 16.02 -0.56 -0.63
C TYR A 86 15.98 -1.80 -1.51
N ILE A 87 17.01 -1.99 -2.34
CA ILE A 87 17.11 -3.10 -3.28
C ILE A 87 18.54 -3.66 -3.30
N ASP A 88 18.68 -4.85 -3.88
CA ASP A 88 19.88 -5.28 -4.59
C ASP A 88 19.53 -5.40 -6.08
N TYR A 89 20.49 -5.17 -6.97
CA TYR A 89 20.30 -5.42 -8.40
C TYR A 89 21.61 -5.76 -9.12
N GLU A 90 21.48 -6.46 -10.24
CA GLU A 90 22.59 -6.85 -11.09
C GLU A 90 22.22 -6.60 -12.56
N LEU A 91 23.20 -6.24 -13.39
CA LEU A 91 23.04 -6.10 -14.84
C LEU A 91 24.16 -6.89 -15.54
N ASP A 92 23.81 -8.04 -16.10
CA ASP A 92 24.75 -8.87 -16.85
C ASP A 92 25.23 -8.14 -18.11
N PRO A 93 26.54 -7.86 -18.27
CA PRO A 93 27.07 -7.15 -19.42
C PRO A 93 27.01 -7.96 -20.73
N LYS A 94 26.91 -9.29 -20.66
CA LYS A 94 26.78 -10.18 -21.82
C LYS A 94 25.33 -10.33 -22.25
N THR A 95 24.46 -10.86 -21.39
CA THR A 95 23.06 -11.14 -21.76
C THR A 95 22.16 -9.90 -21.73
N LYS A 96 22.62 -8.78 -21.14
CA LYS A 96 21.83 -7.57 -20.86
C LYS A 96 20.61 -7.81 -19.96
N LYS A 97 20.55 -8.96 -19.30
CA LYS A 97 19.59 -9.29 -18.26
C LYS A 97 19.84 -8.39 -17.05
N LEU A 98 18.79 -7.73 -16.58
CA LEU A 98 18.74 -7.01 -15.33
C LEU A 98 17.87 -7.78 -14.35
N THR A 99 18.40 -8.01 -13.16
CA THR A 99 17.68 -8.58 -12.02
C THR A 99 17.67 -7.58 -10.88
N TYR A 100 16.57 -7.51 -10.12
CA TYR A 100 16.55 -6.80 -8.84
C TYR A 100 15.78 -7.58 -7.79
N HIS A 101 16.07 -7.32 -6.53
CA HIS A 101 15.37 -7.88 -5.36
C HIS A 101 15.03 -6.76 -4.38
N ILE A 102 13.79 -6.76 -3.88
CA ILE A 102 13.30 -5.78 -2.90
C ILE A 102 13.65 -6.25 -1.49
N LYS A 103 14.51 -5.51 -0.78
CA LYS A 103 14.96 -5.88 0.58
C LYS A 103 13.82 -5.88 1.59
N ASP A 104 12.97 -4.86 1.55
CA ASP A 104 11.85 -4.68 2.46
C ASP A 104 10.57 -5.40 1.97
N TRP A 105 10.68 -6.64 1.43
CA TRP A 105 9.52 -7.36 0.92
C TRP A 105 8.66 -7.99 2.04
N VAL A 106 7.35 -7.78 1.98
CA VAL A 106 6.38 -8.36 2.93
C VAL A 106 6.07 -9.80 2.54
N VAL A 107 6.89 -10.75 2.99
CA VAL A 107 6.78 -12.17 2.64
C VAL A 107 5.42 -12.77 2.98
N GLN A 108 4.75 -12.31 4.05
CA GLN A 108 3.42 -12.77 4.48
C GLN A 108 2.29 -12.45 3.47
N CYS A 109 2.55 -11.60 2.47
CA CYS A 109 1.64 -11.32 1.36
C CYS A 109 1.95 -12.14 0.09
N SER A 110 2.85 -13.11 0.16
CA SER A 110 3.30 -13.87 -1.01
C SER A 110 2.38 -15.05 -1.28
N GLY A 111 2.27 -15.47 -2.54
CA GLY A 111 1.54 -16.66 -2.94
C GLY A 111 2.43 -17.91 -2.91
N GLU A 112 1.81 -19.08 -2.98
CA GLU A 112 2.51 -20.36 -3.09
C GLU A 112 3.36 -20.45 -4.37
N PRO A 113 4.53 -21.13 -4.33
CA PRO A 113 5.37 -21.36 -5.50
C PRO A 113 4.62 -22.01 -6.66
N CYS A 114 4.82 -21.51 -7.88
CA CYS A 114 4.26 -22.14 -9.08
C CYS A 114 5.37 -22.52 -10.07
N MET A 115 5.36 -23.79 -10.49
CA MET A 115 6.32 -24.35 -11.47
C MET A 115 5.72 -24.46 -12.88
N GLY A 116 4.42 -24.17 -13.05
CA GLY A 116 3.70 -24.21 -14.32
C GLY A 116 3.59 -22.86 -15.03
N ALA A 117 2.62 -22.74 -15.94
CA ALA A 117 2.35 -21.55 -16.76
C ALA A 117 1.63 -20.39 -16.01
N GLU A 118 1.69 -20.36 -14.68
CA GLU A 118 0.98 -19.39 -13.86
C GLU A 118 1.67 -18.03 -13.79
N ALA A 119 0.90 -16.97 -13.57
CA ALA A 119 1.43 -15.62 -13.38
C ALA A 119 2.23 -15.51 -12.07
N VAL A 120 3.54 -15.27 -12.19
CA VAL A 120 4.47 -15.00 -11.07
C VAL A 120 4.55 -13.51 -10.71
N TYR A 121 4.29 -12.64 -11.69
CA TYR A 121 4.21 -11.18 -11.52
C TYR A 121 2.77 -10.71 -11.39
N ALA A 122 2.55 -9.64 -10.64
CA ALA A 122 1.24 -9.01 -10.52
C ALA A 122 0.77 -8.38 -11.84
N THR A 123 -0.53 -8.50 -12.14
CA THR A 123 -1.15 -7.77 -13.26
C THR A 123 -1.10 -6.26 -12.99
N GLN A 124 -0.82 -5.45 -14.01
CA GLN A 124 -0.73 -4.00 -13.88
C GLN A 124 -2.06 -3.40 -13.36
N GLY A 125 -1.97 -2.52 -12.36
CA GLY A 125 -3.13 -1.83 -11.78
C GLY A 125 -4.05 -2.69 -10.90
N TYR A 126 -3.91 -4.02 -10.91
CA TYR A 126 -4.77 -4.93 -10.16
C TYR A 126 -4.25 -5.24 -8.75
N GLY A 127 -5.16 -5.32 -7.78
CA GLY A 127 -4.83 -5.67 -6.39
C GLY A 127 -4.01 -4.59 -5.68
N PHE A 128 -3.23 -5.01 -4.69
CA PHE A 128 -2.46 -4.11 -3.81
C PHE A 128 -1.02 -4.57 -3.65
N LEU A 129 -0.13 -3.63 -3.36
CA LEU A 129 1.20 -3.85 -2.82
C LEU A 129 1.12 -3.84 -1.29
N CYS A 130 1.80 -4.78 -0.63
CA CYS A 130 2.02 -4.71 0.81
C CYS A 130 3.24 -3.84 1.10
N LEU A 131 3.01 -2.72 1.77
CA LEU A 131 3.97 -1.65 2.00
C LEU A 131 4.41 -1.66 3.47
N PRO A 132 5.68 -1.95 3.80
CA PRO A 132 6.18 -1.88 5.17
C PRO A 132 6.04 -0.46 5.73
N ARG A 133 5.49 -0.30 6.94
CA ARG A 133 5.20 1.05 7.48
C ARG A 133 6.45 1.88 7.79
N ASN A 134 7.58 1.22 8.03
CA ASN A 134 8.86 1.85 8.33
C ASN A 134 9.68 2.17 7.07
N VAL A 135 9.20 1.86 5.86
CA VAL A 135 10.01 1.96 4.63
C VAL A 135 10.50 3.40 4.35
N THR A 136 9.69 4.42 4.67
CA THR A 136 10.04 5.85 4.55
C THR A 136 10.82 6.38 5.76
N GLN A 137 10.84 5.66 6.87
CA GLN A 137 11.57 6.04 8.10
C GLN A 137 13.07 6.13 7.82
N ARG A 138 13.61 5.21 7.01
CA ARG A 138 15.02 5.20 6.57
C ARG A 138 15.43 6.50 5.88
N LEU A 139 14.57 7.10 5.05
CA LEU A 139 14.86 8.41 4.44
C LEU A 139 14.89 9.53 5.48
N ALA A 140 13.95 9.53 6.43
CA ALA A 140 13.87 10.55 7.47
C ALA A 140 15.05 10.47 8.46
N GLU A 141 15.49 9.26 8.82
CA GLU A 141 16.66 9.01 9.68
C GLU A 141 17.98 9.34 8.96
N ALA A 142 18.04 9.15 7.64
CA ALA A 142 19.17 9.59 6.82
C ALA A 142 19.16 11.11 6.51
N HIS A 143 18.24 11.88 7.10
CA HIS A 143 18.02 13.31 6.81
C HIS A 143 17.92 13.63 5.31
N TYR A 144 17.36 12.71 4.52
CA TYR A 144 17.18 12.88 3.10
C TYR A 144 16.19 14.02 2.82
N HIS A 145 16.45 14.82 1.78
CA HIS A 145 15.48 15.81 1.29
C HIS A 145 14.44 15.11 0.43
N PHE A 146 13.21 14.98 0.94
CA PHE A 146 12.16 14.21 0.29
C PHE A 146 11.75 14.89 -1.03
N ASP A 147 11.42 14.07 -2.03
CA ASP A 147 10.64 14.50 -3.18
C ASP A 147 9.14 14.22 -2.94
N GLU A 148 8.31 14.66 -3.88
CA GLU A 148 6.85 14.62 -3.77
C GLU A 148 6.27 13.22 -3.48
N SER A 149 6.74 12.18 -4.18
CA SER A 149 6.25 10.81 -3.94
C SER A 149 6.76 10.20 -2.65
N ASP A 150 7.86 10.72 -2.09
CA ASP A 150 8.40 10.27 -0.80
C ASP A 150 7.50 10.77 0.33
N ALA A 151 7.11 12.05 0.31
CA ALA A 151 6.17 12.63 1.26
C ALA A 151 4.79 11.97 1.16
N TRP A 152 4.30 11.69 -0.05
CA TRP A 152 3.04 10.99 -0.28
C TRP A 152 3.04 9.59 0.34
N LEU A 153 4.08 8.79 0.11
CA LEU A 153 4.18 7.44 0.69
C LEU A 153 4.43 7.47 2.20
N ASP A 154 5.08 8.50 2.72
CA ASP A 154 5.30 8.66 4.16
C ASP A 154 3.96 8.86 4.89
N LEU A 155 3.08 9.71 4.38
CA LEU A 155 1.71 9.86 4.89
C LEU A 155 0.90 8.55 4.76
N TRP A 156 1.04 7.82 3.65
CA TRP A 156 0.37 6.54 3.44
C TRP A 156 0.80 5.48 4.47
N CYS A 157 2.11 5.34 4.70
CA CYS A 157 2.69 4.43 5.69
C CYS A 157 2.23 4.74 7.12
N HIS A 158 1.99 6.03 7.42
CA HIS A 158 1.55 6.50 8.73
C HIS A 158 0.03 6.63 8.87
N THR A 159 -0.76 6.29 7.84
CA THR A 159 -2.23 6.25 7.92
C THR A 159 -2.68 5.13 8.88
N VAL A 160 -3.61 5.43 9.79
CA VAL A 160 -4.22 4.48 10.74
C VAL A 160 -5.75 4.54 10.67
N TRP A 161 -6.40 3.42 10.96
CA TRP A 161 -7.85 3.27 10.97
C TRP A 161 -8.27 2.50 12.24
N GLN A 162 -9.25 3.03 12.97
CA GLN A 162 -9.75 2.52 14.26
C GLN A 162 -8.62 2.18 15.26
N GLU A 163 -7.62 3.05 15.35
CA GLU A 163 -6.47 2.86 16.24
C GLU A 163 -6.78 3.43 17.64
N PRO A 164 -6.74 2.61 18.73
CA PRO A 164 -7.10 3.04 20.08
C PRO A 164 -6.27 4.19 20.66
N GLY A 165 -5.21 4.63 19.98
CA GLY A 165 -4.43 5.82 20.34
C GLY A 165 -4.90 7.12 19.66
N ASN A 166 -5.91 7.08 18.80
CA ASN A 166 -6.33 8.21 17.98
C ASN A 166 -7.85 8.23 17.75
N ALA A 167 -8.54 9.08 18.50
CA ALA A 167 -10.00 9.23 18.45
C ALA A 167 -10.51 9.53 17.02
N PHE A 168 -9.82 10.38 16.28
CA PHE A 168 -10.22 10.77 14.92
C PHE A 168 -10.08 9.63 13.90
N SER A 169 -9.19 8.66 14.17
CA SER A 169 -9.06 7.47 13.32
C SER A 169 -10.26 6.52 13.38
N HIS A 170 -11.21 6.73 14.29
CA HIS A 170 -12.50 6.02 14.29
C HIS A 170 -13.54 6.68 13.36
N MET A 171 -13.31 7.92 12.91
CA MET A 171 -14.21 8.64 12.00
C MET A 171 -13.82 8.41 10.54
N ALA A 172 -12.56 8.73 10.21
CA ALA A 172 -11.96 8.46 8.90
C ALA A 172 -10.48 8.05 9.07
N PRO A 173 -9.86 7.36 8.10
CA PRO A 173 -8.44 7.01 8.16
C PRO A 173 -7.60 8.27 8.36
N ALA A 174 -6.77 8.29 9.40
CA ALA A 174 -6.03 9.47 9.84
C ALA A 174 -4.53 9.19 9.86
N VAL A 175 -3.70 10.15 9.45
CA VAL A 175 -2.24 10.02 9.53
C VAL A 175 -1.81 10.20 10.99
N GLN A 176 -0.98 9.28 11.49
CA GLN A 176 -0.44 9.31 12.84
C GLN A 176 1.06 8.97 12.88
N PHE A 177 1.88 9.93 13.30
CA PHE A 177 3.31 9.68 13.53
C PHE A 177 3.57 9.27 14.99
N GLY A 178 4.05 8.04 15.19
CA GLY A 178 4.40 7.55 16.53
C GLY A 178 3.19 7.44 17.49
N LYS A 179 3.46 7.26 18.78
CA LYS A 179 2.42 6.91 19.79
C LYS A 179 1.44 8.07 20.08
N TYR A 180 1.84 9.30 19.80
CA TYR A 180 1.20 10.54 20.23
C TYR A 180 1.34 11.63 19.16
N GLY A 181 1.05 11.32 17.89
CA GLY A 181 1.17 12.28 16.78
C GLY A 181 -0.01 12.18 15.83
N ALA A 182 -1.23 12.21 16.38
CA ALA A 182 -2.48 12.27 15.62
C ALA A 182 -2.75 13.68 15.09
N VAL A 183 -2.42 14.70 15.90
CA VAL A 183 -2.30 16.09 15.44
C VAL A 183 -0.87 16.32 15.00
N LEU A 184 -0.70 17.04 13.91
CA LEU A 184 0.59 17.34 13.27
C LEU A 184 0.70 18.84 12.98
N THR A 185 1.91 19.32 12.75
CA THR A 185 2.15 20.71 12.32
C THR A 185 2.85 20.70 10.97
N LEU A 186 2.68 21.76 10.17
CA LEU A 186 3.35 21.86 8.87
C LEU A 186 4.88 21.99 9.07
N GLU A 187 5.30 22.52 10.21
CA GLU A 187 6.68 22.65 10.67
C GLU A 187 7.31 21.29 10.97
N THR A 188 6.61 20.41 11.70
CA THR A 188 7.12 19.06 12.02
C THR A 188 7.23 18.17 10.79
N LEU A 189 6.27 18.28 9.86
CA LEU A 189 6.34 17.62 8.55
C LEU A 189 7.45 18.21 7.68
N GLY A 190 7.60 19.54 7.69
CA GLY A 190 8.69 20.24 7.00
C GLY A 190 10.05 19.76 7.45
N HIS A 191 10.31 19.74 8.76
CA HIS A 191 11.54 19.21 9.33
C HIS A 191 11.79 17.75 8.94
N ARG A 192 10.75 16.89 8.99
CA ARG A 192 10.87 15.47 8.62
C ARG A 192 11.21 15.25 7.14
N TRP A 193 10.72 16.12 6.26
CA TRP A 193 10.88 15.99 4.80
C TRP A 193 12.03 16.85 4.23
N GLY A 194 12.69 17.68 5.05
CA GLY A 194 13.66 18.70 4.62
C GLY A 194 13.02 19.90 3.92
N TRP A 195 11.73 20.16 4.14
CA TRP A 195 10.94 21.16 3.41
C TRP A 195 10.62 22.40 4.23
N GLU A 196 10.62 23.55 3.56
CA GLU A 196 9.93 24.74 4.07
C GLU A 196 8.43 24.50 4.25
N LYS A 197 7.85 25.12 5.29
CA LYS A 197 6.40 25.13 5.58
C LYS A 197 5.54 25.50 4.36
N THR A 198 6.03 26.38 3.50
CA THR A 198 5.38 26.82 2.25
C THR A 198 5.25 25.67 1.24
N LYS A 199 6.29 24.84 1.09
CA LYS A 199 6.31 23.64 0.23
C LYS A 199 5.37 22.55 0.78
N VAL A 200 5.39 22.33 2.10
CA VAL A 200 4.46 21.42 2.79
C VAL A 200 3.00 21.83 2.54
N TRP A 201 2.67 23.12 2.69
CA TRP A 201 1.33 23.62 2.41
C TRP A 201 0.91 23.46 0.94
N ARG A 202 1.82 23.75 -0.01
CA ARG A 202 1.57 23.55 -1.46
C ARG A 202 1.31 22.09 -1.79
N PHE A 203 2.01 21.15 -1.14
CA PHE A 203 1.78 19.72 -1.28
C PHE A 203 0.36 19.32 -0.84
N PHE A 204 -0.09 19.72 0.36
CA PHE A 204 -1.46 19.43 0.80
C PHE A 204 -2.53 20.11 -0.05
N LYS A 205 -2.28 21.30 -0.61
CA LYS A 205 -3.20 21.92 -1.57
C LYS A 205 -3.30 21.13 -2.89
N LYS A 206 -2.21 20.47 -3.33
CA LYS A 206 -2.16 19.67 -4.55
C LYS A 206 -2.80 18.29 -4.38
N HIS A 207 -2.58 17.63 -3.24
CA HIS A 207 -3.10 16.29 -2.91
C HIS A 207 -4.26 16.35 -1.92
N ALA A 208 -5.12 17.36 -2.01
CA ALA A 208 -6.24 17.57 -1.09
C ALA A 208 -7.35 16.51 -1.23
N ASP A 209 -7.39 15.85 -2.39
CA ASP A 209 -8.23 14.70 -2.74
C ASP A 209 -7.81 13.43 -1.98
N ALA A 210 -6.51 13.13 -1.92
CA ALA A 210 -5.97 11.98 -1.21
C ALA A 210 -5.80 12.26 0.29
N PHE A 211 -5.24 13.43 0.63
CA PHE A 211 -4.85 13.83 1.99
C PHE A 211 -5.51 15.15 2.43
N PRO A 212 -6.83 15.18 2.63
CA PRO A 212 -7.53 16.37 3.11
C PRO A 212 -7.00 16.81 4.49
N LEU A 213 -6.53 18.06 4.53
CA LEU A 213 -5.92 18.67 5.71
C LEU A 213 -6.95 19.52 6.46
N GLN A 214 -7.15 19.22 7.74
CA GLN A 214 -8.11 19.89 8.60
C GLN A 214 -7.41 20.66 9.71
N LYS A 215 -7.41 21.98 9.61
CA LYS A 215 -6.84 22.88 10.63
C LYS A 215 -7.67 22.82 11.92
N LEU A 216 -7.00 22.62 13.05
CA LEU A 216 -7.62 22.70 14.38
C LEU A 216 -7.69 24.16 14.87
N PRO A 217 -8.63 24.51 15.78
CA PRO A 217 -8.70 25.84 16.36
C PRO A 217 -7.41 26.21 17.11
N GLY A 218 -7.01 27.48 17.02
CA GLY A 218 -5.80 27.99 17.68
C GLY A 218 -4.49 27.50 17.05
N SER A 219 -3.50 27.26 17.91
CA SER A 219 -2.12 26.86 17.56
C SER A 219 -1.88 25.35 17.59
N PHE A 220 -2.90 24.52 17.85
CA PHE A 220 -2.71 23.08 18.06
C PHE A 220 -2.20 22.30 16.84
N GLY A 221 -2.38 22.83 15.62
CA GLY A 221 -1.92 22.21 14.37
C GLY A 221 -3.06 21.79 13.45
N CYS A 222 -2.90 20.66 12.76
CA CYS A 222 -3.88 20.08 11.86
C CYS A 222 -4.00 18.56 12.05
N LEU A 223 -5.18 18.04 11.73
CA LEU A 223 -5.38 16.63 11.41
C LEU A 223 -5.19 16.44 9.90
N ILE A 224 -4.71 15.27 9.50
CA ILE A 224 -4.60 14.87 8.10
C ILE A 224 -5.34 13.54 7.99
N PHE A 225 -6.39 13.51 7.19
CA PHE A 225 -7.10 12.28 6.85
C PHE A 225 -6.56 11.72 5.54
N ASN A 226 -6.85 10.45 5.25
CA ASN A 226 -6.53 9.78 4.00
C ASN A 226 -7.84 9.26 3.40
N ALA A 227 -8.41 10.00 2.45
CA ALA A 227 -9.69 9.66 1.83
C ALA A 227 -9.59 8.49 0.85
N ALA A 228 -8.39 8.23 0.31
CA ALA A 228 -8.13 7.16 -0.64
C ALA A 228 -7.85 5.80 0.02
N TYR A 229 -7.70 5.74 1.34
CA TYR A 229 -7.27 4.53 2.05
C TYR A 229 -8.34 3.42 2.02
N PRO A 230 -8.01 2.18 1.61
CA PRO A 230 -8.99 1.12 1.44
C PRO A 230 -9.43 0.52 2.78
N THR A 231 -10.54 1.02 3.33
CA THR A 231 -11.20 0.51 4.55
C THR A 231 -12.24 -0.58 4.29
N GLY A 232 -12.68 -0.73 3.03
CA GLY A 232 -13.72 -1.68 2.63
C GLY A 232 -15.15 -1.16 2.79
N VAL A 233 -15.33 0.07 3.26
CA VAL A 233 -16.63 0.76 3.42
C VAL A 233 -16.50 2.19 2.87
N SER A 234 -17.54 2.72 2.24
CA SER A 234 -17.60 4.13 1.85
C SER A 234 -17.65 5.02 3.09
N ILE A 235 -16.53 5.70 3.40
CA ILE A 235 -16.42 6.62 4.54
C ILE A 235 -16.54 8.05 4.03
N SER A 236 -17.47 8.81 4.59
CA SER A 236 -17.51 10.26 4.44
C SER A 236 -16.42 10.91 5.30
N LEU A 237 -15.77 11.94 4.77
CA LEU A 237 -14.82 12.73 5.55
C LEU A 237 -15.55 13.49 6.67
N PRO A 238 -14.97 13.56 7.89
CA PRO A 238 -15.62 14.18 9.03
C PRO A 238 -15.70 15.69 8.86
N GLU A 239 -16.83 16.29 9.21
CA GLU A 239 -17.03 17.72 9.06
C GLU A 239 -16.19 18.56 10.04
N SER A 240 -15.94 19.83 9.68
CA SER A 240 -15.28 20.80 10.55
C SER A 240 -15.95 20.92 11.93
N ALA A 241 -17.28 20.87 11.97
CA ALA A 241 -18.05 20.92 13.22
C ALA A 241 -17.88 19.66 14.08
N GLN A 242 -17.89 18.46 13.49
CA GLN A 242 -17.77 17.20 14.22
C GLN A 242 -16.41 17.05 14.91
N VAL A 243 -15.33 17.36 14.19
CA VAL A 243 -13.97 17.34 14.75
C VAL A 243 -13.79 18.38 15.86
N LYS A 244 -14.40 19.57 15.74
CA LYS A 244 -14.38 20.59 16.80
C LYS A 244 -15.09 20.09 18.07
N ARG A 245 -16.28 19.49 17.94
CA ARG A 245 -17.02 18.90 19.08
C ARG A 245 -16.18 17.84 19.82
N ILE A 246 -15.60 16.89 19.09
CA ILE A 246 -14.74 15.85 19.67
C ILE A 246 -13.49 16.46 20.32
N LEU A 247 -12.87 17.48 19.71
CA LEU A 247 -11.74 18.18 20.31
C LEU A 247 -12.14 18.95 21.58
N GLU A 248 -13.34 19.53 21.63
CA GLU A 248 -13.88 20.22 22.80
C GLU A 248 -14.14 19.24 23.94
N GLU A 249 -14.75 18.08 23.68
CA GLU A 249 -14.85 16.99 24.65
C GLU A 249 -13.47 16.56 25.16
N ILE A 250 -12.52 16.27 24.26
CA ILE A 250 -11.15 15.89 24.62
C ILE A 250 -10.48 16.94 25.51
N ARG A 251 -10.78 18.24 25.34
CA ARG A 251 -10.28 19.32 26.20
C ARG A 251 -11.00 19.39 27.55
N ILE A 252 -12.31 19.16 27.59
CA ILE A 252 -13.09 19.12 28.85
C ILE A 252 -12.59 17.97 29.73
N TRP A 253 -12.55 16.74 29.18
CA TRP A 253 -12.03 15.58 29.88
C TRP A 253 -10.52 15.70 30.18
N GLY A 254 -9.75 16.24 29.23
CA GLY A 254 -8.30 16.42 29.36
C GLY A 254 -7.89 17.41 30.46
N ARG A 255 -8.66 18.48 30.71
CA ARG A 255 -8.44 19.42 31.82
C ARG A 255 -8.48 18.74 33.19
N ASN A 256 -9.27 17.69 33.34
CA ASN A 256 -9.37 16.90 34.57
C ASN A 256 -8.20 15.90 34.74
N THR A 257 -7.22 15.91 33.84
CA THR A 257 -6.04 15.03 33.87
C THR A 257 -4.74 15.83 33.96
N HIS A 258 -3.97 15.65 35.03
CA HIS A 258 -2.66 16.29 35.21
C HIS A 258 -1.59 15.65 34.31
N ILE A 259 -1.59 15.99 33.02
CA ILE A 259 -0.57 15.58 32.06
C ILE A 259 0.46 16.71 31.90
N LYS A 260 1.65 16.54 32.48
CA LYS A 260 2.82 17.38 32.18
C LYS A 260 3.20 17.22 30.70
N SER A 261 3.48 18.31 30.01
CA SER A 261 3.82 18.36 28.58
C SER A 261 4.49 19.70 28.26
N ASP A 262 5.51 19.68 27.41
CA ASP A 262 6.40 20.82 27.20
C ASP A 262 5.86 21.82 26.16
N CYS A 263 4.90 21.39 25.31
CA CYS A 263 4.14 22.27 24.44
C CYS A 263 2.65 21.88 24.34
N ASP A 264 1.82 22.81 23.85
CA ASP A 264 0.37 22.64 23.66
C ASP A 264 0.01 21.52 22.67
N HIS A 265 0.77 21.40 21.58
CA HIS A 265 0.55 20.40 20.54
C HIS A 265 0.77 18.98 21.06
N GLU A 266 1.84 18.75 21.82
CA GLU A 266 2.06 17.49 22.53
C GLU A 266 0.98 17.21 23.58
N ARG A 267 0.56 18.24 24.32
CA ARG A 267 -0.46 18.10 25.37
C ARG A 267 -1.78 17.61 24.79
N VAL A 268 -2.23 18.21 23.69
CA VAL A 268 -3.43 17.78 22.96
C VAL A 268 -3.27 16.36 22.41
N ASN A 269 -2.11 16.01 21.84
CA ASN A 269 -1.83 14.64 21.40
C ASN A 269 -1.88 13.60 22.53
N ARG A 270 -1.40 13.94 23.73
CA ARG A 270 -1.50 13.08 24.93
C ARG A 270 -2.97 12.94 25.38
N TRP A 271 -3.76 14.01 25.36
CA TRP A 271 -5.20 13.96 25.67
C TRP A 271 -6.00 13.11 24.66
N ILE A 272 -5.75 13.26 23.36
CA ILE A 272 -6.40 12.43 22.31
C ILE A 272 -6.14 10.95 22.54
N ALA A 273 -4.87 10.59 22.80
CA ALA A 273 -4.48 9.19 23.04
C ALA A 273 -4.93 8.65 24.41
N TRP A 274 -5.34 9.51 25.35
CA TRP A 274 -5.99 9.11 26.60
C TRP A 274 -7.50 8.91 26.39
N TYR A 275 -8.19 9.90 25.81
CA TYR A 275 -9.62 9.86 25.51
C TYR A 275 -9.97 8.66 24.62
N SER A 276 -9.17 8.41 23.58
CA SER A 276 -9.34 7.27 22.68
C SER A 276 -9.22 5.90 23.35
N ARG A 277 -8.50 5.80 24.49
CA ARG A 277 -8.33 4.56 25.27
C ARG A 277 -9.29 4.42 26.44
N LYS A 278 -9.85 5.53 26.93
CA LYS A 278 -10.62 5.56 28.18
C LYS A 278 -12.09 5.93 27.99
N VAL A 279 -12.40 6.85 27.09
CA VAL A 279 -13.77 7.34 26.85
C VAL A 279 -14.42 6.57 25.72
N ILE A 280 -13.76 6.43 24.55
CA ILE A 280 -14.36 5.74 23.38
C ILE A 280 -14.87 4.32 23.72
N PRO A 281 -14.15 3.46 24.48
CA PRO A 281 -14.65 2.13 24.83
C PRO A 281 -15.81 2.13 25.84
N GLN A 282 -16.15 3.27 26.44
CA GLN A 282 -17.25 3.44 27.41
C GLN A 282 -18.51 4.04 26.78
N ILE A 283 -18.43 4.57 25.56
CA ILE A 283 -19.58 5.06 24.81
C ILE A 283 -20.39 3.84 24.33
N PRO A 284 -21.68 3.70 24.68
CA PRO A 284 -22.51 2.61 24.16
C PRO A 284 -22.56 2.67 22.62
N PRO A 285 -22.46 1.54 21.91
CA PRO A 285 -22.44 1.55 20.45
C PRO A 285 -23.78 2.05 19.91
N ALA A 286 -23.77 3.24 19.31
CA ALA A 286 -24.89 3.78 18.56
C ALA A 286 -25.08 2.97 17.27
N GLN A 287 -25.90 1.90 17.38
CA GLN A 287 -26.47 1.11 16.29
C GLN A 287 -25.62 0.98 15.01
N THR A 288 -24.41 0.43 15.10
CA THR A 288 -23.65 0.01 13.90
C THR A 288 -22.77 -1.22 14.15
N VAL A 289 -23.18 -2.34 13.54
CA VAL A 289 -22.39 -3.55 13.21
C VAL A 289 -21.97 -4.45 14.40
N PRO A 290 -21.97 -5.81 14.26
CA PRO A 290 -21.77 -6.71 15.39
C PRO A 290 -20.37 -6.69 16.02
N ALA A 291 -20.31 -7.13 17.27
CA ALA A 291 -19.07 -7.38 17.98
C ALA A 291 -18.27 -8.54 17.34
N ALA A 292 -16.95 -8.36 17.30
CA ALA A 292 -15.95 -9.38 17.01
C ALA A 292 -16.15 -10.22 15.72
N GLU A 293 -15.60 -9.75 14.60
CA GLU A 293 -14.62 -10.52 13.82
C GLU A 293 -13.97 -9.71 12.67
N HIS A 294 -12.68 -9.97 12.41
CA HIS A 294 -12.00 -9.76 11.11
C HIS A 294 -12.01 -8.38 10.38
N GLN A 295 -12.04 -7.22 11.07
CA GLN A 295 -11.87 -5.89 10.42
C GLN A 295 -10.63 -5.10 10.87
N ARG A 296 -9.49 -5.32 10.18
CA ARG A 296 -8.27 -4.49 10.25
C ARG A 296 -7.53 -4.45 8.91
N VAL A 297 -6.58 -3.53 8.80
CA VAL A 297 -5.55 -3.49 7.75
C VAL A 297 -4.94 -4.88 7.59
N ALA A 298 -5.35 -5.56 6.52
CA ALA A 298 -4.99 -6.93 6.17
C ALA A 298 -5.08 -7.95 7.33
N VAL A 299 -6.30 -8.33 7.69
CA VAL A 299 -6.51 -9.60 8.41
C VAL A 299 -6.15 -10.77 7.50
N SER A 300 -5.46 -11.76 8.07
CA SER A 300 -4.97 -12.96 7.40
C SER A 300 -6.04 -14.04 7.21
N ALA A 301 -7.10 -13.75 6.44
CA ALA A 301 -8.06 -14.74 5.89
C ALA A 301 -9.06 -14.05 4.94
N PRO A 302 -9.79 -14.81 4.11
CA PRO A 302 -9.34 -15.36 2.83
C PRO A 302 -9.11 -14.27 1.75
N LEU A 303 -9.28 -12.98 2.06
CA LEU A 303 -9.17 -11.84 1.13
C LEU A 303 -7.75 -11.55 0.61
N ILE A 304 -6.73 -12.31 1.04
CA ILE A 304 -5.38 -12.30 0.44
C ILE A 304 -5.40 -12.94 -0.96
N THR A 305 -6.30 -13.90 -1.21
CA THR A 305 -6.43 -14.59 -2.51
C THR A 305 -6.49 -13.62 -3.70
N ARG A 306 -7.37 -12.60 -3.66
CA ARG A 306 -7.49 -11.58 -4.73
C ARG A 306 -6.37 -10.54 -4.80
N ALA A 307 -5.27 -10.69 -4.07
CA ALA A 307 -4.17 -9.71 -4.14
C ALA A 307 -3.43 -9.71 -5.50
N TYR A 308 -3.47 -10.82 -6.25
CA TYR A 308 -2.65 -11.00 -7.46
C TYR A 308 -3.32 -11.67 -8.68
N PHE A 309 -4.55 -12.20 -8.55
CA PHE A 309 -5.17 -12.94 -9.65
C PHE A 309 -5.49 -12.04 -10.86
N SER A 310 -4.88 -12.37 -12.00
CA SER A 310 -5.30 -11.85 -13.31
C SER A 310 -6.72 -12.29 -13.65
N PRO A 311 -7.55 -11.47 -14.32
CA PRO A 311 -8.78 -11.92 -14.93
C PRO A 311 -8.46 -12.83 -16.13
N CYS A 312 -8.29 -14.12 -15.88
CA CYS A 312 -8.08 -15.11 -16.93
C CYS A 312 -9.34 -15.23 -17.81
N ARG A 313 -9.22 -14.88 -19.10
CA ARG A 313 -10.29 -14.94 -20.11
C ARG A 313 -10.99 -16.31 -20.26
N HIS A 314 -10.43 -17.38 -19.69
CA HIS A 314 -10.93 -18.76 -19.81
C HIS A 314 -11.35 -19.43 -18.48
N CYS A 315 -11.32 -18.73 -17.33
CA CYS A 315 -11.68 -19.33 -16.04
C CYS A 315 -13.20 -19.46 -15.82
N LYS A 316 -13.86 -20.32 -16.61
CA LYS A 316 -15.24 -20.82 -16.34
C LYS A 316 -15.28 -22.12 -15.52
N SER A 317 -14.13 -22.70 -15.18
CA SER A 317 -14.04 -24.06 -14.60
C SER A 317 -12.98 -24.19 -13.50
N PHE A 318 -12.81 -23.18 -12.65
CA PHE A 318 -12.06 -23.34 -11.39
C PHE A 318 -12.93 -22.90 -10.22
N LYS A 319 -13.68 -23.87 -9.69
CA LYS A 319 -14.43 -23.78 -8.43
C LYS A 319 -13.86 -24.78 -7.42
N GLU A 320 -12.54 -24.96 -7.49
CA GLU A 320 -11.75 -25.77 -6.57
C GLU A 320 -10.98 -24.79 -5.68
N ASP A 321 -11.59 -24.48 -4.53
CA ASP A 321 -10.93 -23.76 -3.45
C ASP A 321 -9.76 -24.61 -2.92
N CYS A 322 -8.62 -23.96 -2.66
CA CYS A 322 -7.39 -24.59 -2.19
C CYS A 322 -7.48 -25.02 -0.71
N GLN A 323 -8.45 -25.87 -0.35
CA GLN A 323 -8.60 -26.42 1.01
C GLN A 323 -8.34 -27.92 1.13
N GLY A 324 -8.26 -28.67 0.02
CA GLY A 324 -7.77 -30.06 0.05
C GLY A 324 -8.59 -31.02 0.94
N ILE A 325 -9.90 -30.80 1.08
CA ILE A 325 -10.81 -31.70 1.80
C ILE A 325 -11.61 -32.49 0.76
N GLU A 326 -11.34 -33.78 0.64
CA GLU A 326 -12.12 -34.70 -0.21
C GLU A 326 -13.51 -34.97 0.39
N GLY A 327 -14.48 -34.14 0.04
CA GLY A 327 -15.90 -34.41 0.28
C GLY A 327 -16.49 -35.24 -0.87
N THR A 328 -16.54 -36.57 -0.73
CA THR A 328 -17.06 -37.45 -1.78
C THR A 328 -18.55 -37.20 -2.02
N SER A 329 -18.91 -36.68 -3.20
CA SER A 329 -20.30 -36.46 -3.63
C SER A 329 -20.61 -37.34 -4.85
N ARG A 330 -21.72 -38.07 -4.79
CA ARG A 330 -22.03 -39.17 -5.72
C ARG A 330 -22.30 -38.71 -7.15
N VAL A 331 -21.60 -39.38 -8.07
CA VAL A 331 -21.80 -39.42 -9.53
C VAL A 331 -23.27 -39.54 -9.96
N LYS A 332 -23.65 -38.81 -11.03
CA LYS A 332 -24.51 -39.34 -12.09
C LYS A 332 -23.93 -39.02 -13.47
N PHE A 333 -23.73 -40.06 -14.27
CA PHE A 333 -23.25 -39.97 -15.66
C PHE A 333 -24.34 -39.52 -16.63
N GLY A 334 -23.94 -38.87 -17.72
CA GLY A 334 -24.75 -38.63 -18.93
C GLY A 334 -23.93 -38.92 -20.20
N LEU A 335 -24.37 -39.91 -20.98
CA LEU A 335 -23.82 -40.40 -22.25
C LEU A 335 -24.28 -39.48 -23.42
N LEU A 336 -23.68 -39.34 -24.61
CA LEU A 336 -22.54 -39.88 -25.41
C LEU A 336 -22.31 -38.85 -26.58
N PRO A 337 -21.42 -39.00 -27.59
CA PRO A 337 -20.19 -39.79 -27.79
C PRO A 337 -18.98 -38.97 -28.34
N ARG A 338 -17.89 -39.68 -28.68
CA ARG A 338 -16.57 -39.22 -29.16
C ARG A 338 -16.56 -38.79 -30.64
N ALA A 339 -15.76 -37.78 -31.01
CA ALA A 339 -15.32 -37.52 -32.39
C ALA A 339 -13.81 -37.20 -32.43
N GLY A 340 -13.13 -37.64 -33.49
CA GLY A 340 -11.66 -37.64 -33.65
C GLY A 340 -11.02 -36.31 -34.08
N PRO A 341 -9.69 -36.30 -34.29
CA PRO A 341 -8.87 -35.09 -34.26
C PRO A 341 -8.95 -34.27 -35.54
N LYS A 342 -8.76 -32.95 -35.42
CA LYS A 342 -8.37 -32.08 -36.53
C LYS A 342 -7.15 -31.24 -36.17
N THR A 343 -6.15 -31.34 -37.03
CA THR A 343 -4.91 -30.58 -37.04
C THR A 343 -5.15 -29.10 -37.32
N GLY A 344 -4.49 -28.24 -36.56
CA GLY A 344 -4.39 -26.79 -36.76
C GLY A 344 -3.25 -26.25 -35.90
N PRO A 345 -2.59 -25.13 -36.28
CA PRO A 345 -1.49 -24.59 -35.50
C PRO A 345 -1.98 -24.11 -34.12
N PRO A 346 -1.20 -24.26 -33.04
CA PRO A 346 -1.53 -23.68 -31.74
C PRO A 346 -1.30 -22.16 -31.79
N THR A 347 -2.31 -21.44 -32.26
CA THR A 347 -2.31 -19.98 -32.27
C THR A 347 -2.50 -19.44 -30.85
N ASP A 348 -1.72 -18.40 -30.54
CA ASP A 348 -1.91 -17.45 -29.43
C ASP A 348 -1.68 -17.97 -27.99
N ILE A 349 -0.39 -18.00 -27.60
CA ILE A 349 0.06 -18.38 -26.25
C ILE A 349 0.54 -17.13 -25.49
N GLY A 350 -0.37 -16.49 -24.76
CA GLY A 350 -0.05 -15.74 -23.53
C GLY A 350 1.09 -14.72 -23.60
N GLY A 351 1.30 -14.08 -24.75
CA GLY A 351 2.30 -13.04 -24.91
C GLY A 351 1.88 -11.74 -24.24
N ILE A 352 2.82 -11.01 -23.64
CA ILE A 352 2.61 -9.58 -23.34
C ILE A 352 2.74 -8.84 -24.67
N GLU A 353 1.65 -8.77 -25.42
CA GLU A 353 1.54 -7.84 -26.54
C GLU A 353 1.47 -6.41 -25.99
N TYR A 354 2.37 -5.55 -26.46
CA TYR A 354 2.34 -4.12 -26.18
C TYR A 354 1.32 -3.43 -27.11
N GLY A 355 0.05 -3.83 -26.99
CA GLY A 355 -1.07 -3.15 -27.64
C GLY A 355 -1.41 -1.85 -26.92
N THR A 356 -1.47 -0.74 -27.65
CA THR A 356 -2.11 0.50 -27.19
C THR A 356 -3.60 0.26 -27.02
N PHE A 357 -4.11 0.28 -25.79
CA PHE A 357 -5.54 0.14 -25.52
C PHE A 357 -6.10 1.44 -24.94
N GLU A 358 -6.71 2.26 -25.79
CA GLU A 358 -7.72 3.22 -25.35
C GLU A 358 -8.97 2.44 -24.93
N GLY A 359 -9.45 2.65 -23.71
CA GLY A 359 -10.59 1.91 -23.17
C GLY A 359 -11.08 2.51 -21.85
N SER A 360 -12.36 2.88 -21.83
CA SER A 360 -13.02 3.71 -20.81
C SER A 360 -12.88 3.26 -19.35
N PRO A 361 -12.92 4.18 -18.37
CA PRO A 361 -12.95 3.83 -16.97
C PRO A 361 -14.29 3.21 -16.59
N LEU A 362 -14.25 2.08 -15.87
CA LEU A 362 -15.39 1.52 -15.17
C LEU A 362 -15.30 1.91 -13.69
N TRP A 363 -16.41 2.48 -13.22
CA TRP A 363 -16.66 2.99 -11.88
C TRP A 363 -16.94 1.85 -10.90
#